data_AF-A0A6N1V9T4-F1
#
_entry.id   AF-A0A6N1V9T4-F1
#
_cell.length_a   1.000
_cell.length_b   1.000
_cell.length_c   1.000
_cell.angle_alpha   90.00
_cell.angle_beta   90.00
_cell.angle_gamma   90.00
#
_symmetry.space_group_name_H-M   'P 1'
#
loop_
_entity.id
_entity.type
_entity.pdbx_description
1 polymer ?
#
loop_
_entity_poly.entity_id
_entity_poly.type
_entity_poly.pdbx_seq_one_letter_code
_entity_poly.pdbx_strand_id
1 'polypeptide(L)'
;MSLLYAIGDIHGRRDLLEPLLAAIDADAAARGTAMRIVFLGDVIDRGPESRQALDLVLETVRARPGSALVLGNHEEFMLRFLGDPADRARIARHWFANGGLTTLASYGFDAQDRIDTIAARFLRDFPGHVEALMQAEWMVAAGRYCLVHGGIDPALPLSAQDPGTTRWIRDEFLEHREPLEKIVVHGHTPTETLLPEIHPNRIAIDTGAFHSGHLTCAALDIDGNAPPRFLATDDRGAAVEVSEIDPLRLD
;
A
#
# COMPACT_ATOMS: atom_id res chain seq x y z
N MET A 1 -14.67 -20.30 3.97
CA MET A 1 -13.55 -19.43 4.35
C MET A 1 -13.64 -18.21 3.48
N SER A 2 -13.75 -17.04 4.12
CA SER A 2 -13.82 -15.77 3.41
C SER A 2 -12.41 -15.18 3.37
N LEU A 3 -11.73 -15.32 2.23
CA LEU A 3 -10.33 -14.95 2.09
C LEU A 3 -10.18 -13.51 1.59
N LEU A 4 -9.28 -12.75 2.21
CA LEU A 4 -8.89 -11.40 1.79
C LEU A 4 -7.37 -11.36 1.63
N TYR A 5 -6.90 -10.78 0.53
CA TYR A 5 -5.48 -10.56 0.27
C TYR A 5 -5.14 -9.10 0.56
N ALA A 6 -4.10 -8.84 1.35
CA ALA A 6 -3.61 -7.50 1.64
C ALA A 6 -2.19 -7.35 1.07
N ILE A 7 -1.94 -6.33 0.24
CA ILE A 7 -0.64 -6.09 -0.40
C ILE A 7 -0.02 -4.84 0.23
N GLY A 8 1.24 -4.95 0.66
CA GLY A 8 2.00 -3.85 1.26
C GLY A 8 2.47 -2.79 0.25
N ASP A 9 3.38 -1.94 0.68
CA ASP A 9 3.86 -0.76 -0.05
C ASP A 9 4.60 -1.16 -1.35
N ILE A 10 4.09 -0.70 -2.50
CA ILE A 10 4.56 -1.12 -3.83
C ILE A 10 5.68 -0.20 -4.35
N HIS A 11 5.58 1.10 -4.08
CA HIS A 11 6.56 2.11 -4.46
C HIS A 11 7.07 1.99 -5.90
N GLY A 12 6.16 2.01 -6.86
CA GLY A 12 6.46 2.00 -8.29
C GLY A 12 7.19 0.74 -8.79
N ARG A 13 7.15 -0.36 -8.03
CA ARG A 13 7.63 -1.68 -8.43
C ARG A 13 6.55 -2.50 -9.14
N ARG A 14 6.12 -2.02 -10.31
CA ARG A 14 5.14 -2.75 -11.16
C ARG A 14 5.66 -4.14 -11.54
N ASP A 15 6.97 -4.25 -11.76
CA ASP A 15 7.70 -5.50 -12.00
C ASP A 15 7.56 -6.54 -10.88
N LEU A 16 7.37 -6.13 -9.62
CA LEU A 16 7.06 -7.03 -8.51
C LEU A 16 5.55 -7.29 -8.39
N LEU A 17 4.75 -6.26 -8.60
CA LEU A 17 3.30 -6.34 -8.43
C LEU A 17 2.64 -7.31 -9.43
N GLU A 18 3.05 -7.28 -10.70
CA GLU A 18 2.49 -8.13 -11.74
C GLU A 18 2.60 -9.64 -11.45
N PRO A 19 3.80 -10.20 -11.17
CA PRO A 19 3.92 -11.61 -10.81
C PRO A 19 3.24 -11.96 -9.48
N LEU A 20 3.22 -11.05 -8.51
CA LEU A 20 2.51 -11.26 -7.25
C LEU A 20 1.00 -11.40 -7.46
N LEU A 21 0.39 -10.55 -8.28
CA LEU A 21 -1.04 -10.65 -8.62
C LEU A 21 -1.35 -11.98 -9.33
N ALA A 22 -0.49 -12.43 -10.24
CA ALA A 22 -0.65 -13.74 -10.90
C ALA A 22 -0.58 -14.91 -9.91
N ALA A 23 0.31 -14.84 -8.91
CA ALA A 23 0.40 -15.84 -7.85
C ALA A 23 -0.84 -15.83 -6.95
N ILE A 24 -1.39 -14.65 -6.63
CA ILE A 24 -2.64 -14.53 -5.87
C ILE A 24 -3.82 -15.11 -6.67
N ASP A 25 -3.91 -14.84 -7.97
CA ASP A 25 -4.94 -15.44 -8.84
C ASP A 25 -4.88 -16.98 -8.79
N ALA A 26 -3.68 -17.56 -8.84
CA ALA A 26 -3.48 -19.00 -8.74
C ALA A 26 -3.87 -19.56 -7.35
N ASP A 27 -3.47 -18.90 -6.25
CA ASP A 27 -3.82 -19.31 -4.88
C ASP A 27 -5.34 -19.21 -4.64
N ALA A 28 -6.00 -18.14 -5.11
CA ALA A 28 -7.44 -17.96 -4.98
C ALA A 28 -8.22 -19.02 -5.77
N ALA A 29 -7.78 -19.32 -6.99
CA ALA A 29 -8.38 -20.36 -7.83
C ALA A 29 -8.27 -21.75 -7.18
N ALA A 30 -7.10 -22.09 -6.61
CA ALA A 30 -6.89 -23.35 -5.92
C ALA A 30 -7.80 -23.52 -4.69
N ARG A 31 -8.25 -22.43 -4.09
CA ARG A 31 -9.13 -22.40 -2.91
C ARG A 31 -10.61 -22.25 -3.23
N GLY A 32 -10.96 -21.96 -4.48
CA GLY A 32 -12.34 -21.75 -4.91
C GLY A 32 -12.99 -20.52 -4.28
N THR A 33 -12.21 -19.50 -3.91
CA THR A 33 -12.70 -18.28 -3.27
C THR A 33 -12.68 -17.10 -4.22
N ALA A 34 -13.66 -16.19 -4.10
CA ALA A 34 -13.59 -14.90 -4.80
C ALA A 34 -12.40 -14.08 -4.28
N MET A 35 -11.61 -13.52 -5.20
CA MET A 35 -10.42 -12.75 -4.87
C MET A 35 -10.80 -11.32 -4.48
N ARG A 36 -10.68 -11.01 -3.19
CA ARG A 36 -10.76 -9.66 -2.64
C ARG A 36 -9.36 -9.18 -2.27
N ILE A 37 -8.92 -8.06 -2.84
CA ILE A 37 -7.59 -7.49 -2.58
C ILE A 37 -7.71 -6.11 -1.95
N VAL A 38 -6.94 -5.85 -0.91
CA VAL A 38 -6.74 -4.50 -0.36
C VAL A 38 -5.29 -4.12 -0.56
N PHE A 39 -5.04 -3.06 -1.32
CA PHE A 39 -3.72 -2.44 -1.44
C PHE A 39 -3.56 -1.44 -0.30
N LEU A 40 -2.47 -1.51 0.47
CA LEU A 40 -2.29 -0.71 1.69
C LEU A 40 -1.75 0.71 1.47
N GLY A 41 -1.71 1.17 0.21
CA GLY A 41 -1.19 2.49 -0.15
C GLY A 41 0.28 2.46 -0.57
N ASP A 42 0.86 3.64 -0.74
CA ASP A 42 2.23 3.84 -1.19
C ASP A 42 2.52 3.03 -2.46
N VAL A 43 1.63 3.21 -3.44
CA VAL A 43 1.73 2.62 -4.77
C VAL A 43 2.80 3.34 -5.58
N ILE A 44 2.94 4.65 -5.37
CA ILE A 44 3.83 5.53 -6.12
C ILE A 44 5.14 5.84 -5.37
N ASP A 45 6.00 6.60 -6.04
CA ASP A 45 7.30 7.09 -5.59
C ASP A 45 8.37 6.02 -5.46
N ARG A 46 9.63 6.48 -5.45
CA ARG A 46 10.86 5.69 -5.33
C ARG A 46 11.14 4.81 -6.56
N GLY A 47 10.27 3.84 -6.87
CA GLY A 47 10.42 2.97 -8.03
C GLY A 47 10.15 3.66 -9.37
N PRO A 48 10.62 3.06 -10.48
CA PRO A 48 10.58 3.70 -11.79
C PRO A 48 9.21 3.65 -12.48
N GLU A 49 8.32 2.72 -12.09
CA GLU A 49 7.09 2.41 -12.80
C GLU A 49 5.83 2.82 -12.02
N SER A 50 5.85 3.97 -11.32
CA SER A 50 4.74 4.43 -10.47
C SER A 50 3.41 4.55 -11.22
N ARG A 51 3.41 5.12 -12.43
CA ARG A 51 2.21 5.18 -13.28
C ARG A 51 1.65 3.79 -13.57
N GLN A 52 2.51 2.87 -14.03
CA GLN A 52 2.11 1.52 -14.44
C GLN A 52 1.65 0.69 -13.24
N ALA A 53 2.29 0.86 -12.08
CA ALA A 53 1.85 0.23 -10.83
C ALA A 53 0.44 0.71 -10.45
N LEU A 54 0.19 2.02 -10.53
CA LEU A 54 -1.13 2.57 -10.26
C LEU A 54 -2.18 2.12 -11.28
N ASP A 55 -1.84 2.08 -12.57
CA ASP A 55 -2.71 1.51 -13.62
C ASP A 55 -3.16 0.09 -13.22
N LEU A 56 -2.22 -0.77 -12.84
CA LEU A 56 -2.47 -2.17 -12.47
C LEU A 56 -3.31 -2.31 -11.19
N VAL A 57 -3.07 -1.47 -10.18
CA VAL A 57 -3.89 -1.40 -8.96
C VAL A 57 -5.34 -1.02 -9.30
N LEU A 58 -5.52 0.06 -10.08
CA LEU A 58 -6.85 0.57 -10.42
C LEU A 58 -7.62 -0.36 -11.34
N GLU A 59 -6.95 -1.04 -12.28
CA GLU A 59 -7.54 -2.11 -13.07
C GLU A 59 -7.99 -3.28 -12.19
N THR A 60 -7.14 -3.68 -11.25
CA THR A 60 -7.44 -4.77 -10.31
C THR A 60 -8.64 -4.46 -9.43
N VAL A 61 -8.70 -3.26 -8.84
CA VAL A 61 -9.84 -2.82 -8.00
C VAL A 61 -11.14 -2.79 -8.82
N ARG A 62 -11.11 -2.28 -10.06
CA ARG A 62 -12.29 -2.24 -10.94
C ARG A 62 -12.77 -3.63 -11.35
N ALA A 63 -11.84 -4.55 -11.62
CA ALA A 63 -12.16 -5.89 -12.09
C ALA A 63 -12.68 -6.84 -10.99
N ARG A 64 -12.37 -6.56 -9.73
CA ARG A 64 -12.59 -7.49 -8.60
C ARG A 64 -13.46 -6.86 -7.51
N PRO A 65 -14.78 -7.13 -7.50
CA PRO A 65 -15.70 -6.58 -6.50
C PRO A 65 -15.24 -6.81 -5.06
N GLY A 66 -15.34 -5.76 -4.24
CA GLY A 66 -14.91 -5.75 -2.84
C GLY A 66 -13.42 -5.47 -2.63
N SER A 67 -12.62 -5.42 -3.70
CA SER A 67 -11.23 -4.94 -3.63
C SER A 67 -11.19 -3.43 -3.41
N ALA A 68 -10.12 -2.94 -2.78
CA ALA A 68 -9.97 -1.53 -2.44
C ALA A 68 -8.51 -1.09 -2.47
N LEU A 69 -8.30 0.21 -2.64
CA LEU A 69 -7.02 0.88 -2.40
C LEU A 69 -7.17 1.72 -1.13
N VAL A 70 -6.25 1.54 -0.18
CA VAL A 70 -6.06 2.44 0.95
C VAL A 70 -5.09 3.55 0.53
N LEU A 71 -5.37 4.80 0.90
CA LEU A 71 -4.54 5.94 0.52
C LEU A 71 -3.28 6.04 1.41
N GLY A 72 -2.11 5.89 0.79
CA GLY A 72 -0.81 6.05 1.45
C GLY A 72 -0.39 7.50 1.63
N ASN A 73 0.69 7.71 2.39
CA ASN A 73 1.22 9.04 2.64
C ASN A 73 1.93 9.63 1.41
N HIS A 74 2.45 8.79 0.53
CA HIS A 74 3.04 9.23 -0.74
C HIS A 74 1.97 9.73 -1.73
N GLU A 75 0.83 9.06 -1.82
CA GLU A 75 -0.30 9.58 -2.60
C GLU A 75 -0.87 10.87 -2.01
N GLU A 76 -0.88 11.05 -0.68
CA GLU A 76 -1.26 12.33 -0.06
C GLU A 76 -0.33 13.46 -0.52
N PHE A 77 0.99 13.25 -0.53
CA PHE A 77 1.93 14.27 -1.00
C PHE A 77 1.60 14.71 -2.44
N MET A 78 1.33 13.74 -3.32
CA MET A 78 0.94 14.02 -4.70
C MET A 78 -0.37 14.81 -4.77
N LEU A 79 -1.43 14.37 -4.07
CA LEU A 79 -2.72 15.06 -4.06
C LEU A 79 -2.59 16.51 -3.57
N ARG A 80 -1.81 16.74 -2.52
CA ARG A 80 -1.54 18.09 -1.98
C ARG A 80 -0.72 18.94 -2.95
N PHE A 81 0.29 18.35 -3.59
CA PHE A 81 1.09 19.04 -4.62
C PHE A 81 0.20 19.52 -5.77
N LEU A 82 -0.75 18.71 -6.20
CA LEU A 82 -1.70 19.06 -7.24
C LEU A 82 -2.72 20.11 -6.76
N GLY A 83 -3.28 19.91 -5.57
CA GLY A 83 -4.44 20.64 -5.06
C GLY A 83 -4.17 21.95 -4.30
N ASP A 84 -2.93 22.22 -3.87
CA ASP A 84 -2.60 23.39 -3.06
C ASP A 84 -1.55 24.30 -3.73
N PRO A 85 -1.97 25.25 -4.59
CA PRO A 85 -1.06 26.19 -5.24
C PRO A 85 -0.26 27.09 -4.28
N ALA A 86 -0.81 27.39 -3.09
CA ALA A 86 -0.18 28.30 -2.15
C ALA A 86 1.04 27.65 -1.47
N ASP A 87 0.93 26.37 -1.14
CA ASP A 87 1.99 25.59 -0.48
C ASP A 87 2.78 24.67 -1.43
N ARG A 88 2.46 24.64 -2.72
CA ARG A 88 3.01 23.69 -3.71
C ARG A 88 4.53 23.57 -3.66
N ALA A 89 5.25 24.69 -3.61
CA ALA A 89 6.71 24.67 -3.58
C ALA A 89 7.27 23.99 -2.32
N ARG A 90 6.62 24.19 -1.16
CA ARG A 90 6.98 23.55 0.10
C ARG A 90 6.67 22.06 0.05
N ILE A 91 5.50 21.68 -0.46
CA ILE A 91 5.09 20.28 -0.62
C ILE A 91 6.04 19.56 -1.58
N ALA A 92 6.31 20.15 -2.75
CA ALA A 92 7.23 19.62 -3.76
C ALA A 92 8.60 19.28 -3.17
N ARG A 93 9.18 20.18 -2.36
CA ARG A 93 10.46 19.90 -1.69
C ARG A 93 10.44 18.64 -0.82
N HIS A 94 9.38 18.43 -0.03
CA HIS A 94 9.27 17.24 0.81
C HIS A 94 8.97 16.00 -0.02
N TRP A 95 8.02 16.10 -0.95
CA TRP A 95 7.63 14.98 -1.79
C TRP A 95 8.78 14.48 -2.67
N PHE A 96 9.50 15.40 -3.31
CA PHE A 96 10.63 15.06 -4.19
C PHE A 96 11.79 14.42 -3.41
N ALA A 97 12.03 14.85 -2.17
CA ALA A 97 13.00 14.21 -1.28
C ALA A 97 12.60 12.77 -0.88
N ASN A 98 11.32 12.42 -1.02
CA ASN A 98 10.77 11.10 -0.72
C ASN A 98 10.45 10.29 -2.00
N GLY A 99 11.00 10.67 -3.15
CA GLY A 99 10.87 9.89 -4.39
C GLY A 99 9.81 10.40 -5.37
N GLY A 100 9.14 11.53 -5.11
CA GLY A 100 8.14 12.10 -6.02
C GLY A 100 8.64 12.39 -7.44
N LEU A 101 9.94 12.61 -7.63
CA LEU A 101 10.51 12.81 -8.96
C LEU A 101 10.42 11.56 -9.85
N THR A 102 10.55 10.35 -9.29
CA THR A 102 10.42 9.12 -10.09
C THR A 102 8.99 8.89 -10.51
N THR A 103 8.02 9.23 -9.65
CA THR A 103 6.60 9.30 -10.03
C THR A 103 6.43 10.22 -11.22
N LEU A 104 6.84 11.49 -11.11
CA LEU A 104 6.71 12.47 -12.19
C LEU A 104 7.34 11.98 -13.51
N ALA A 105 8.52 11.37 -13.44
CA ALA A 105 9.18 10.78 -14.60
C ALA A 105 8.34 9.67 -15.26
N SER A 106 7.71 8.79 -14.48
CA SER A 106 6.81 7.74 -15.01
C SER A 106 5.55 8.29 -15.72
N TYR A 107 5.18 9.54 -15.43
CA TYR A 107 4.11 10.26 -16.12
C TYR A 107 4.61 11.13 -17.30
N GLY A 108 5.91 11.11 -17.61
CA GLY A 108 6.51 11.83 -18.73
C GLY A 108 6.86 13.29 -18.45
N PHE A 109 7.03 13.66 -17.17
CA PHE A 109 7.60 14.94 -16.77
C PHE A 109 9.11 14.82 -16.56
N ASP A 110 9.84 15.91 -16.76
CA ASP A 110 11.28 15.96 -16.53
C ASP A 110 11.68 17.09 -15.56
N ALA A 111 12.97 17.15 -15.21
CA ALA A 111 13.49 18.11 -14.23
C ALA A 111 13.44 19.58 -14.70
N GLN A 112 13.19 19.85 -15.98
CA GLN A 112 13.03 21.19 -16.53
C GLN A 112 11.59 21.70 -16.44
N ASP A 113 10.61 20.79 -16.26
CA ASP A 113 9.22 21.19 -16.09
C ASP A 113 9.04 21.99 -14.79
N ARG A 114 8.33 23.12 -14.90
CA ARG A 114 7.98 23.95 -13.73
C ARG A 114 6.89 23.27 -12.92
N ILE A 115 6.98 23.30 -11.59
CA ILE A 115 6.02 22.65 -10.69
C ILE A 115 4.54 23.01 -10.96
N ASP A 116 4.24 24.26 -11.32
CA ASP A 116 2.86 24.66 -11.65
C ASP A 116 2.40 24.08 -12.99
N THR A 117 3.31 23.98 -13.96
CA THR A 117 3.06 23.35 -15.26
C THR A 117 2.83 21.85 -15.07
N ILE A 118 3.62 21.20 -14.22
CA ILE A 118 3.45 19.78 -13.85
C ILE A 118 2.06 19.57 -13.27
N ALA A 119 1.70 20.33 -12.23
CA ALA A 119 0.41 20.17 -11.57
C ALA A 119 -0.78 20.37 -12.54
N ALA A 120 -0.74 21.43 -13.36
CA ALA A 120 -1.80 21.72 -14.32
C ALA A 120 -1.91 20.65 -15.42
N ARG A 121 -0.78 20.17 -15.95
CA ARG A 121 -0.77 19.10 -16.96
C ARG A 121 -1.22 17.77 -16.36
N PHE A 122 -0.79 17.44 -15.15
CA PHE A 122 -1.18 16.20 -14.48
C PHE A 122 -2.69 16.13 -14.28
N LEU A 123 -3.29 17.19 -13.73
CA LEU A 123 -4.74 17.28 -13.51
C LEU A 123 -5.54 17.18 -14.81
N ARG A 124 -5.00 17.69 -15.92
CA ARG A 124 -5.63 17.63 -17.23
C ARG A 124 -5.49 16.27 -17.90
N ASP A 125 -4.31 15.68 -17.86
CA ASP A 125 -3.94 14.51 -18.67
C ASP A 125 -4.25 13.19 -17.94
N PHE A 126 -4.29 13.19 -16.60
CA PHE A 126 -4.53 12.01 -15.77
C PHE A 126 -5.64 12.20 -14.71
N PRO A 127 -6.82 12.76 -15.06
CA PRO A 127 -7.87 13.04 -14.09
C PRO A 127 -8.40 11.78 -13.40
N GLY A 128 -8.44 10.64 -14.10
CA GLY A 128 -8.92 9.37 -13.52
C GLY A 128 -8.03 8.83 -12.40
N HIS A 129 -6.71 9.08 -12.45
CA HIS A 129 -5.81 8.69 -11.36
C HIS A 129 -6.04 9.58 -10.15
N VAL A 130 -6.14 10.90 -10.37
CA VAL A 130 -6.43 11.85 -9.29
C VAL A 130 -7.76 11.53 -8.62
N GLU A 131 -8.82 11.28 -9.39
CA GLU A 131 -10.13 10.91 -8.87
C GLU A 131 -10.08 9.61 -8.07
N ALA A 132 -9.42 8.57 -8.59
CA ALA A 132 -9.30 7.30 -7.89
C ALA A 132 -8.54 7.44 -6.56
N LEU A 133 -7.48 8.25 -6.51
CA LEU A 133 -6.75 8.53 -5.27
C LEU A 133 -7.59 9.36 -4.28
N MET A 134 -8.39 10.31 -4.76
CA MET A 134 -9.32 11.06 -3.91
C MET A 134 -10.46 10.20 -3.35
N GLN A 135 -10.83 9.13 -4.05
CA GLN A 135 -11.86 8.16 -3.64
C GLN A 135 -11.30 6.94 -2.89
N ALA A 136 -9.98 6.83 -2.75
CA ALA A 136 -9.35 5.73 -2.03
C ALA A 136 -9.81 5.70 -0.57
N GLU A 137 -9.91 4.50 -0.04
CA GLU A 137 -10.27 4.28 1.36
C GLU A 137 -9.15 4.78 2.27
N TRP A 138 -9.48 5.16 3.50
CA TRP A 138 -8.48 5.45 4.53
C TRP A 138 -8.39 4.34 5.59
N MET A 139 -9.38 3.45 5.61
CA MET A 139 -9.47 2.29 6.49
C MET A 139 -10.48 1.28 5.92
N VAL A 140 -10.11 -0.01 5.89
CA VAL A 140 -11.00 -1.09 5.48
C VAL A 140 -11.19 -2.08 6.63
N ALA A 141 -12.43 -2.26 7.08
CA ALA A 141 -12.76 -3.29 8.06
C ALA A 141 -13.23 -4.58 7.36
N ALA A 142 -12.69 -5.73 7.78
CA ALA A 142 -13.07 -7.04 7.23
C ALA A 142 -12.96 -8.14 8.30
N GLY A 143 -14.11 -8.61 8.79
CA GLY A 143 -14.16 -9.64 9.84
C GLY A 143 -13.37 -9.20 11.08
N ARG A 144 -12.38 -9.99 11.48
CA ARG A 144 -11.48 -9.68 12.62
C ARG A 144 -10.35 -8.70 12.32
N TYR A 145 -10.22 -8.21 11.09
CA TYR A 145 -9.12 -7.35 10.65
C TYR A 145 -9.56 -5.91 10.37
N CYS A 146 -8.64 -4.99 10.61
CA CYS A 146 -8.67 -3.60 10.16
C CYS A 146 -7.44 -3.36 9.29
N LEU A 147 -7.61 -2.84 8.08
CA LEU A 147 -6.53 -2.58 7.13
C LEU A 147 -6.38 -1.07 6.93
N VAL A 148 -5.18 -0.56 7.20
CA VAL A 148 -4.81 0.86 7.19
C VAL A 148 -3.40 0.99 6.65
N HIS A 149 -3.01 2.19 6.22
CA HIS A 149 -1.66 2.39 5.69
C HIS A 149 -0.60 2.40 6.80
N GLY A 150 -0.69 3.34 7.75
CA GLY A 150 0.28 3.50 8.84
C GLY A 150 -0.04 2.70 10.09
N GLY A 151 -1.25 2.86 10.62
CA GLY A 151 -1.66 2.27 11.89
C GLY A 151 -2.96 2.86 12.41
N ILE A 152 -3.20 2.79 13.71
CA ILE A 152 -4.33 3.46 14.38
C ILE A 152 -3.86 4.09 15.69
N ASP A 153 -4.54 5.11 16.17
CA ASP A 153 -4.37 5.57 17.56
C ASP A 153 -4.86 4.47 18.51
N PRO A 154 -3.98 3.84 19.32
CA PRO A 154 -4.37 2.75 20.20
C PRO A 154 -5.30 3.18 21.35
N ALA A 155 -5.40 4.49 21.62
CA ALA A 155 -6.28 5.02 22.66
C ALA A 155 -7.73 5.21 22.20
N LEU A 156 -8.02 5.05 20.90
CA LEU A 156 -9.33 5.33 20.31
C LEU A 156 -9.96 4.08 19.69
N PRO A 157 -11.29 3.89 19.79
CA PRO A 157 -11.98 2.85 19.02
C PRO A 157 -11.89 3.14 17.52
N LEU A 158 -12.10 2.13 16.66
CA LEU A 158 -12.00 2.31 15.20
C LEU A 158 -12.94 3.38 14.66
N SER A 159 -14.11 3.53 15.28
CA SER A 159 -15.11 4.55 14.92
C SER A 159 -14.70 6.01 15.22
N ALA A 160 -13.66 6.22 16.03
CA ALA A 160 -13.16 7.53 16.41
C ALA A 160 -11.78 7.85 15.83
N GLN A 161 -11.24 6.98 14.97
CA GLN A 161 -9.99 7.22 14.25
C GLN A 161 -10.14 8.35 13.24
N ASP A 162 -9.05 9.06 12.94
CA ASP A 162 -9.01 10.06 11.88
C ASP A 162 -8.09 9.62 10.71
N PRO A 163 -8.40 10.03 9.46
CA PRO A 163 -7.63 9.61 8.28
C PRO A 163 -6.16 10.07 8.25
N GLY A 164 -5.80 11.13 8.98
CA GLY A 164 -4.43 11.61 9.06
C GLY A 164 -3.58 10.67 9.91
N THR A 165 -4.09 10.34 11.10
CA THR A 165 -3.44 9.38 11.99
C THR A 165 -3.31 8.01 11.34
N THR A 166 -4.37 7.48 10.72
CA THR A 166 -4.29 6.14 10.11
C THR A 166 -3.30 6.02 8.96
N ARG A 167 -2.90 7.16 8.39
CA ARG A 167 -1.93 7.26 7.30
C ARG A 167 -0.50 7.49 7.77
N TRP A 168 -0.28 8.18 8.90
CA TRP A 168 1.05 8.67 9.27
C TRP A 168 1.60 8.16 10.59
N ILE A 169 0.78 7.57 11.47
CA ILE A 169 1.22 7.16 12.80
C ILE A 169 2.34 6.11 12.71
N ARG A 170 3.29 6.19 13.66
CA ARG A 170 4.41 5.25 13.78
C ARG A 170 4.54 4.81 15.24
N ASP A 171 5.45 5.42 15.98
CA ASP A 171 5.96 4.94 17.27
C ASP A 171 4.84 4.62 18.27
N GLU A 172 3.87 5.52 18.45
CA GLU A 172 2.77 5.31 19.39
C GLU A 172 1.96 4.03 19.09
N PHE A 173 1.80 3.68 17.81
CA PHE A 173 1.13 2.46 17.36
C PHE A 173 2.09 1.25 17.36
N LEU A 174 3.31 1.41 16.86
CA LEU A 174 4.29 0.33 16.71
C LEU A 174 4.82 -0.17 18.06
N GLU A 175 4.84 0.68 19.09
CA GLU A 175 5.23 0.32 20.45
C GLU A 175 4.07 -0.26 21.27
N HIS A 176 2.82 -0.11 20.81
CA HIS A 176 1.65 -0.65 21.50
C HIS A 176 1.58 -2.18 21.42
N ARG A 177 1.33 -2.84 22.55
CA ARG A 177 1.26 -4.32 22.65
C ARG A 177 -0.08 -4.86 23.16
N GLU A 178 -0.93 -4.00 23.73
CA GLU A 178 -2.21 -4.43 24.26
C GLU A 178 -3.21 -4.80 23.15
N PRO A 179 -4.26 -5.59 23.46
CA PRO A 179 -5.29 -5.93 22.50
C PRO A 179 -6.02 -4.69 21.95
N LEU A 180 -6.23 -4.69 20.63
CA LEU A 180 -7.01 -3.68 19.91
C LEU A 180 -8.40 -4.25 19.52
N GLU A 181 -9.31 -3.37 19.08
CA GLU A 181 -10.66 -3.77 18.64
C GLU A 181 -10.63 -4.84 17.52
N LYS A 182 -9.62 -4.77 16.64
CA LYS A 182 -9.34 -5.72 15.55
C LYS A 182 -7.83 -5.89 15.40
N ILE A 183 -7.41 -6.97 14.73
CA ILE A 183 -6.01 -7.10 14.32
C ILE A 183 -5.75 -6.10 13.19
N VAL A 184 -4.79 -5.20 13.39
CA VAL A 184 -4.46 -4.16 12.41
C VAL A 184 -3.44 -4.69 11.40
N VAL A 185 -3.75 -4.63 10.11
CA VAL A 185 -2.82 -4.98 9.03
C VAL A 185 -2.36 -3.69 8.38
N HIS A 186 -1.05 -3.48 8.31
CA HIS A 186 -0.49 -2.18 7.91
C HIS A 186 0.82 -2.30 7.12
N GLY A 187 1.17 -1.19 6.47
CA GLY A 187 2.40 -0.95 5.75
C GLY A 187 3.16 0.24 6.35
N HIS A 188 3.59 1.19 5.49
CA HIS A 188 4.17 2.51 5.80
C HIS A 188 5.55 2.54 6.48
N THR A 189 5.74 1.69 7.49
CA THR A 189 7.01 1.53 8.18
C THR A 189 7.59 0.19 7.78
N PRO A 190 8.65 0.17 6.95
CA PRO A 190 9.31 -1.07 6.57
C PRO A 190 9.76 -1.82 7.82
N THR A 191 9.46 -3.12 7.84
CA THR A 191 9.93 -4.05 8.86
C THR A 191 11.45 -4.09 8.88
N GLU A 192 12.06 -4.11 10.07
CA GLU A 192 13.52 -4.17 10.19
C GLU A 192 14.07 -5.47 9.60
N THR A 193 13.26 -6.53 9.63
CA THR A 193 13.62 -7.86 9.16
C THR A 193 13.42 -8.04 7.66
N LEU A 194 12.75 -7.10 6.98
CA LEU A 194 12.29 -7.23 5.59
C LEU A 194 11.43 -8.48 5.35
N LEU A 195 10.82 -9.02 6.41
CA LEU A 195 9.88 -10.12 6.39
C LEU A 195 8.57 -9.65 7.02
N PRO A 196 7.41 -10.24 6.66
CA PRO A 196 6.17 -9.94 7.35
C PRO A 196 6.28 -10.28 8.82
N GLU A 197 5.77 -9.39 9.68
CA GLU A 197 5.82 -9.55 11.13
C GLU A 197 4.41 -9.71 11.69
N ILE A 198 4.19 -10.76 12.49
CA ILE A 198 2.97 -10.95 13.26
C ILE A 198 3.25 -10.57 14.71
N HIS A 199 2.54 -9.56 15.19
CA HIS A 199 2.48 -9.13 16.58
C HIS A 199 1.12 -9.56 17.19
N PRO A 200 0.93 -9.47 18.52
CA PRO A 200 -0.34 -9.85 19.15
C PRO A 200 -1.57 -9.08 18.64
N ASN A 201 -1.38 -7.80 18.28
CA ASN A 201 -2.46 -6.88 17.90
C ASN A 201 -2.38 -6.38 16.45
N ARG A 202 -1.29 -6.67 15.72
CA ARG A 202 -1.06 -6.18 14.36
C ARG A 202 -0.24 -7.13 13.49
N ILE A 203 -0.30 -6.92 12.18
CA ILE A 203 0.48 -7.61 11.16
C ILE A 203 1.10 -6.53 10.27
N ALA A 204 2.43 -6.46 10.25
CA ALA A 204 3.18 -5.55 9.39
C ALA A 204 3.61 -6.27 8.11
N ILE A 205 3.30 -5.69 6.95
CA ILE A 205 3.61 -6.29 5.64
C ILE A 205 4.33 -5.36 4.67
N ASP A 206 4.79 -4.20 5.12
CA ASP A 206 5.80 -3.44 4.38
C ASP A 206 7.18 -4.08 4.61
N THR A 207 7.65 -4.79 3.58
CA THR A 207 8.97 -5.43 3.54
C THR A 207 9.95 -4.67 2.65
N GLY A 208 9.66 -3.39 2.37
CA GLY A 208 10.59 -2.49 1.67
C GLY A 208 10.75 -2.79 0.18
N ALA A 209 9.67 -3.18 -0.51
CA ALA A 209 9.68 -3.72 -1.89
C ALA A 209 10.59 -2.96 -2.87
N PHE A 210 10.57 -1.62 -2.82
CA PHE A 210 11.42 -0.77 -3.66
C PHE A 210 12.92 -1.10 -3.55
N HIS A 211 13.43 -1.39 -2.36
CA HIS A 211 14.86 -1.61 -2.13
C HIS A 211 15.22 -3.07 -1.83
N SER A 212 14.29 -3.88 -1.30
CA SER A 212 14.52 -5.29 -0.97
C SER A 212 14.25 -6.22 -2.16
N GLY A 213 13.40 -5.80 -3.09
CA GLY A 213 12.84 -6.72 -4.11
C GLY A 213 11.71 -7.61 -3.56
N HIS A 214 11.31 -7.40 -2.31
CA HIS A 214 10.29 -8.19 -1.60
C HIS A 214 9.02 -7.38 -1.43
N LEU A 215 8.05 -7.60 -2.32
CA LEU A 215 6.68 -7.14 -2.17
C LEU A 215 5.86 -8.26 -1.52
N THR A 216 5.28 -7.95 -0.35
CA THR A 216 4.56 -8.93 0.45
C THR A 216 3.05 -8.79 0.32
N CYS A 217 2.38 -9.93 0.24
CA CYS A 217 0.94 -10.09 0.34
C CYS A 217 0.57 -11.01 1.52
N ALA A 218 -0.31 -10.57 2.41
CA ALA A 218 -0.95 -11.43 3.40
C ALA A 218 -2.28 -12.00 2.88
N ALA A 219 -2.44 -13.32 2.92
CA ALA A 219 -3.70 -14.00 2.69
C ALA A 219 -4.38 -14.28 4.05
N LEU A 220 -5.54 -13.67 4.27
CA LEU A 220 -6.20 -13.55 5.57
C LEU A 220 -7.58 -14.22 5.56
N ASP A 221 -7.79 -15.22 6.41
CA ASP A 221 -9.13 -15.73 6.68
C ASP A 221 -9.86 -14.79 7.63
N ILE A 222 -10.76 -13.96 7.10
CA ILE A 222 -11.42 -12.90 7.88
C ILE A 222 -12.34 -13.46 8.98
N ASP A 223 -12.74 -14.73 8.85
CA ASP A 223 -13.53 -15.47 9.82
C ASP A 223 -12.66 -16.03 10.97
N GLY A 224 -11.33 -16.04 10.80
CA GLY A 224 -10.37 -16.42 11.83
C GLY A 224 -10.21 -17.93 12.05
N ASN A 225 -10.58 -18.78 11.09
CA ASN A 225 -10.47 -20.24 11.20
C ASN A 225 -9.09 -20.77 10.79
N ALA A 226 -8.29 -19.95 10.10
CA ALA A 226 -6.92 -20.27 9.70
C ALA A 226 -5.94 -19.13 10.04
N PRO A 227 -4.67 -19.45 10.32
CA PRO A 227 -3.65 -18.43 10.50
C PRO A 227 -3.38 -17.66 9.19
N PRO A 228 -2.87 -16.42 9.26
CA PRO A 228 -2.37 -15.69 8.10
C PRO A 228 -1.28 -16.48 7.35
N ARG A 229 -1.30 -16.38 6.03
CA ARG A 229 -0.24 -16.86 5.12
C ARG A 229 0.35 -15.67 4.37
N PHE A 230 1.58 -15.79 3.89
CA PHE A 230 2.27 -14.70 3.19
C PHE A 230 2.86 -15.18 1.88
N LEU A 231 2.54 -14.47 0.80
CA LEU A 231 3.20 -14.60 -0.49
C LEU A 231 4.13 -13.41 -0.65
N ALA A 232 5.35 -13.63 -1.09
CA ALA A 232 6.29 -12.54 -1.36
C ALA A 232 7.03 -12.74 -2.66
N THR A 233 7.33 -11.63 -3.32
CA THR A 233 8.27 -11.62 -4.44
C THR A 233 9.70 -11.77 -3.94
N ASP A 234 10.58 -12.31 -4.78
CA ASP A 234 12.03 -12.28 -4.58
C ASP A 234 12.71 -11.94 -5.91
N ASP A 235 13.23 -10.71 -6.00
CA ASP A 235 13.97 -10.22 -7.17
C ASP A 235 15.46 -10.50 -7.02
N ARG A 236 15.88 -11.68 -7.51
CA ARG A 236 17.29 -12.09 -7.54
C ARG A 236 18.03 -11.64 -8.81
N GLY A 237 17.46 -10.71 -9.58
CA GLY A 237 18.07 -10.09 -10.76
C GLY A 237 17.99 -10.87 -12.08
N ALA A 238 17.56 -12.14 -12.08
CA ALA A 238 17.32 -12.91 -13.31
C ALA A 238 15.83 -13.00 -13.68
N ALA A 239 14.98 -13.20 -12.68
CA ALA A 239 13.53 -13.17 -12.76
C ALA A 239 12.96 -12.90 -11.37
N VAL A 240 11.77 -12.32 -11.31
CA VAL A 240 11.02 -12.17 -10.07
C VAL A 240 10.31 -13.49 -9.78
N GLU A 241 10.68 -14.15 -8.69
CA GLU A 241 9.99 -15.35 -8.20
C GLU A 241 8.93 -14.95 -7.17
N VAL A 242 7.86 -15.75 -7.05
CA VAL A 242 6.86 -15.57 -5.99
C VAL A 242 6.70 -16.88 -5.25
N SER A 243 6.82 -16.82 -3.93
CA SER A 243 6.71 -18.00 -3.07
C SER A 243 5.98 -17.67 -1.78
N GLU A 244 5.49 -18.72 -1.11
CA GLU A 244 4.98 -18.59 0.26
C GLU A 244 6.16 -18.50 1.23
N ILE A 245 6.12 -17.54 2.15
CA ILE A 245 7.18 -17.29 3.12
C ILE A 245 6.63 -17.35 4.55
N ASP A 246 7.51 -17.72 5.48
CA ASP A 246 7.20 -17.68 6.90
C ASP A 246 7.36 -16.25 7.46
N PRO A 247 6.41 -15.76 8.28
CA PRO A 247 6.56 -14.49 8.96
C PRO A 247 7.49 -14.63 10.17
N LEU A 248 8.04 -13.50 10.62
CA LEU A 248 8.55 -13.40 11.97
C LEU A 248 7.39 -13.25 12.95
N ARG A 249 7.36 -14.07 13.99
CA ARG A 249 6.37 -13.95 15.09
C ARG A 249 7.03 -13.26 16.26
N LEU A 250 6.41 -12.18 16.72
CA LEU A 250 6.89 -11.34 17.79
C LEU A 250 5.88 -11.37 18.94
N ASP A 251 6.40 -11.44 20.16
CA ASP A 251 5.64 -11.47 21.40
C ASP A 251 5.24 -10.06 21.87
#